data_AF-A0A2V6XCA7-F1
#
_entry.id   AF-A0A2V6XCA7-F1
#
_cell.length_a   1.000
_cell.length_b   1.000
_cell.length_c   1.000
_cell.angle_alpha   90.00
_cell.angle_beta   90.00
_cell.angle_gamma   90.00
#
_symmetry.space_group_name_H-M   'P 1'
#
loop_
_entity.id
_entity.type
_entity.pdbx_description
1 polymer ?
#
loop_
_entity_poly.entity_id
_entity_poly.type
_entity_poly.pdbx_seq_one_letter_code
_entity_poly.pdbx_strand_id
1 'polypeptide(L)'
;MKITMRPELLRVLIHSKLQDGRLPHDSITKVWSSPSAGETCDGCDLILAKEDLLMAGTTLTRGRMSLHFHVVCFRVWDDQRRAPQS
;
A
#
# COMPACT_ATOMS: atom_id res chain seq x y z
N MET A 1 15.11 3.47 11.33
CA MET A 1 15.08 2.05 11.80
C MET A 1 14.31 1.25 10.76
N LYS A 2 14.92 0.26 10.09
CA LYS A 2 14.19 -0.60 9.15
C LYS A 2 13.31 -1.55 9.94
N ILE A 3 11.99 -1.31 9.98
CA ILE A 3 11.05 -2.23 10.63
C ILE A 3 10.89 -3.42 9.69
N THR A 4 11.54 -4.54 10.01
CA THR A 4 11.35 -5.80 9.29
C THR A 4 10.02 -6.42 9.74
N MET A 5 8.92 -5.95 9.16
CA MET A 5 7.62 -6.60 9.32
C MET A 5 7.69 -7.99 8.65
N ARG A 6 7.24 -9.03 9.35
CA ARG A 6 7.23 -10.40 8.78
C ARG A 6 6.37 -10.44 7.52
N PRO A 7 6.88 -10.89 6.37
CA PRO A 7 6.15 -10.88 5.09
C PRO A 7 4.78 -11.55 5.15
N GLU A 8 4.62 -12.58 5.99
CA GLU A 8 3.39 -13.34 6.17
C GLU A 8 2.31 -12.51 6.87
N LEU A 9 2.69 -11.75 7.91
CA LEU A 9 1.77 -10.84 8.60
C LEU A 9 1.34 -9.69 7.70
N LEU A 10 2.26 -9.17 6.89
CA LEU A 10 1.96 -8.11 5.93
C LEU A 10 0.91 -8.54 4.91
N ARG A 11 1.03 -9.78 4.39
CA ARG A 11 0.02 -10.34 3.47
C ARG A 11 -1.35 -10.43 4.12
N VAL A 12 -1.45 -10.90 5.37
CA VAL A 12 -2.75 -10.99 6.07
C VAL A 12 -3.36 -9.61 6.29
N LEU A 13 -2.55 -8.63 6.70
CA LEU A 13 -3.01 -7.26 6.94
C LEU A 13 -3.55 -6.59 5.67
N ILE A 14 -2.79 -6.66 4.57
CA ILE A 14 -3.20 -6.06 3.30
C ILE A 14 -4.46 -6.75 2.76
N HIS A 15 -4.55 -8.08 2.88
CA HIS A 15 -5.73 -8.82 2.45
C HIS A 15 -6.97 -8.42 3.25
N SER A 16 -6.86 -8.32 4.58
CA SER A 16 -7.97 -7.85 5.43
C SER A 16 -8.43 -6.45 5.01
N LYS A 17 -7.48 -5.52 4.77
CA LYS A 17 -7.81 -4.15 4.37
C LYS A 17 -8.45 -4.07 2.98
N LEU A 18 -8.07 -4.94 2.07
CA LEU A 18 -8.71 -5.10 0.77
C LEU A 18 -10.17 -5.53 0.96
N GLN A 19 -10.42 -6.59 1.75
CA GLN A 19 -11.77 -7.09 2.04
C GLN A 19 -12.66 -6.06 2.76
N ASP A 20 -12.08 -5.30 3.70
CA ASP A 20 -12.78 -4.23 4.43
C ASP A 20 -13.00 -2.97 3.58
N GLY A 21 -12.49 -2.93 2.34
CA GLY A 21 -12.61 -1.79 1.43
C GLY A 21 -11.77 -0.57 1.81
N ARG A 22 -10.88 -0.70 2.81
CA ARG A 22 -9.90 0.33 3.18
C ARG A 22 -8.80 0.45 2.15
N LEU A 23 -8.45 -0.66 1.50
CA LEU A 23 -7.61 -0.66 0.31
C LEU A 23 -8.46 -0.97 -0.92
N PRO A 24 -8.22 -0.27 -2.03
CA PRO A 24 -8.94 -0.51 -3.27
C PRO A 24 -8.44 -1.79 -3.94
N HIS A 25 -9.38 -2.54 -4.51
CA HIS A 25 -9.07 -3.62 -5.46
C HIS A 25 -8.78 -3.09 -6.86
N ASP A 26 -9.22 -1.85 -7.14
CA ASP A 26 -9.18 -1.24 -8.47
C ASP A 26 -7.77 -0.87 -8.91
N SER A 27 -7.64 -0.65 -10.22
CA SER A 27 -6.40 -0.18 -10.84
C SER A 27 -6.06 1.25 -10.41
N ILE A 28 -4.81 1.43 -10.00
CA ILE A 28 -4.19 2.75 -9.86
C ILE A 28 -3.71 3.19 -11.25
N THR A 29 -4.04 4.40 -11.65
CA THR A 29 -3.67 4.94 -12.98
C THR A 29 -2.32 5.63 -13.02
N LYS A 30 -1.87 6.17 -11.88
CA LYS A 30 -0.60 6.87 -11.78
C LYS A 30 0.10 6.42 -10.52
N VAL A 31 1.26 5.80 -10.68
CA VAL A 31 2.16 5.43 -9.59
C VAL A 31 3.37 6.34 -9.68
N TRP A 32 3.76 6.97 -8.58
CA TRP A 32 5.00 7.72 -8.49
C TRP A 32 5.75 7.32 -7.23
N SER A 33 7.05 7.61 -7.24
CA SER A 33 7.90 7.45 -6.07
C SER A 33 8.47 8.79 -5.66
N SER A 34 8.57 9.02 -4.36
CA SER A 34 9.23 10.19 -3.78
C SER A 34 9.88 9.80 -2.46
N PRO A 35 10.84 10.58 -1.96
CA PRO A 35 11.19 10.52 -0.54
C PRO A 35 9.91 10.71 0.28
N SER A 36 9.77 9.92 1.35
CA SER A 36 8.67 10.11 2.28
C SER A 36 8.86 11.39 3.09
N ALA A 37 7.76 12.08 3.39
CA ALA A 37 7.73 13.20 4.33
C ALA A 37 7.35 12.78 5.76
N GLY A 38 7.12 11.48 6.02
CA GLY A 38 6.51 11.00 7.27
C GLY A 38 5.07 10.52 7.09
N GLU A 39 4.65 10.18 5.87
CA GLU A 39 3.30 9.69 5.60
C GLU A 39 3.04 8.35 6.32
N THR A 40 1.78 8.06 6.61
CA THR A 40 1.40 6.73 7.11
C THR A 40 1.21 5.78 5.93
N CYS A 41 1.81 4.61 5.99
CA CYS A 41 1.62 3.56 4.98
C CYS A 41 0.21 2.96 5.12
N ASP A 42 -0.61 3.08 4.09
CA ASP A 42 -1.98 2.53 4.04
C ASP A 42 -2.00 1.00 4.12
N GLY A 43 -0.89 0.34 3.81
CA GLY A 43 -0.77 -1.13 3.87
C GLY A 43 -0.53 -1.67 5.28
N CYS A 44 0.38 -1.05 6.05
CA CYS A 44 0.82 -1.57 7.35
C CYS A 44 0.55 -0.66 8.54
N ASP A 45 -0.05 0.52 8.32
CA ASP A 45 -0.34 1.55 9.32
C ASP A 45 0.89 2.11 10.06
N LEU A 46 2.09 1.82 9.55
CA LEU A 46 3.34 2.38 10.08
C LEU A 46 3.71 3.66 9.35
N ILE A 47 4.35 4.57 10.07
CA ILE A 47 4.91 5.80 9.50
C ILE A 47 6.10 5.44 8.61
N LEU A 48 6.06 5.90 7.36
CA LEU A 48 7.21 5.90 6.46
C LEU A 48 8.24 6.88 7.03
N ALA A 49 9.45 6.39 7.27
CA ALA A 49 10.50 7.27 7.76
C ALA A 49 10.92 8.23 6.65
N LYS A 50 11.45 9.42 6.97
CA LYS A 50 11.83 10.41 5.93
C LYS A 50 12.91 9.88 4.98
N GLU A 51 13.64 8.86 5.40
CA GLU A 51 14.62 8.16 4.56
C GLU A 51 14.00 7.12 3.61
N ASP A 52 12.75 6.72 3.84
CA ASP A 52 12.09 5.67 3.09
C ASP A 52 11.54 6.19 1.76
N LEU A 53 11.54 5.31 0.76
CA LEU A 53 10.91 5.58 -0.51
C LEU A 53 9.41 5.31 -0.39
N LEU A 54 8.63 6.38 -0.53
CA LEU A 54 7.18 6.33 -0.65
C LEU A 54 6.82 5.90 -2.07
N MET A 55 5.96 4.90 -2.17
CA MET A 55 5.20 4.57 -3.38
C MET A 55 3.78 5.10 -3.21
N ALA A 56 3.39 6.03 -4.07
CA ALA A 56 2.07 6.63 -4.01
C ALA A 56 1.30 6.48 -5.31
N GLY A 57 -0.02 6.49 -5.21
CA GLY A 57 -0.88 6.37 -6.38
C GLY A 57 -2.29 6.90 -6.20
N THR A 58 -2.93 7.27 -7.31
CA THR A 58 -4.33 7.71 -7.31
C THR A 58 -5.26 6.67 -7.92
N THR A 59 -6.37 6.37 -7.23
CA THR A 59 -7.46 5.55 -7.80
C THR A 59 -8.46 6.38 -8.59
N LEU A 60 -9.07 5.76 -9.60
CA LEU A 60 -10.12 6.38 -10.41
C LEU A 60 -11.51 6.29 -9.77
N THR A 61 -11.79 5.24 -9.00
CA THR A 61 -13.15 4.72 -8.78
C THR A 61 -13.85 5.21 -7.53
N ARG A 62 -13.20 5.94 -6.61
CA ARG A 62 -13.87 6.53 -5.43
C ARG A 62 -13.22 7.85 -5.02
N GLY A 63 -13.31 8.85 -5.91
CA GLY A 63 -12.85 10.20 -5.61
C GLY A 63 -11.36 10.29 -5.27
N ARG A 64 -10.49 10.11 -6.28
CA ARG A 64 -9.03 10.34 -6.22
C ARG A 64 -8.41 10.09 -4.83
N MET A 65 -8.52 8.86 -4.34
CA MET A 65 -7.85 8.49 -3.09
C MET A 65 -6.35 8.44 -3.36
N SER A 66 -5.57 9.21 -2.61
CA SER A 66 -4.11 9.14 -2.65
C SER A 66 -3.67 8.05 -1.71
N LEU A 67 -3.11 6.99 -2.27
CA LEU A 67 -2.55 5.87 -1.52
C LEU A 67 -1.07 6.13 -1.28
N HIS A 68 -0.59 5.75 -0.10
CA HIS A 68 0.80 5.85 0.34
C HIS A 68 1.27 4.50 0.85
N PHE A 69 2.37 4.00 0.32
CA PHE A 69 2.92 2.71 0.71
C PHE A 69 4.43 2.73 0.84
N HIS A 70 4.96 1.89 1.73
CA HIS A 70 6.32 1.39 1.56
C HIS A 70 6.40 0.58 0.26
N VAL A 71 7.56 0.56 -0.39
CA VAL A 71 7.82 -0.24 -1.61
C VAL A 71 7.37 -1.70 -1.46
N VAL A 72 7.67 -2.32 -0.32
CA VAL A 72 7.30 -3.72 -0.06
C VAL A 72 5.78 -3.87 0.13
N CYS A 73 5.14 -2.93 0.84
CA CYS A 73 3.69 -2.95 1.04
C CYS A 73 2.94 -2.78 -0.30
N PHE A 74 3.42 -1.88 -1.15
CA PHE A 74 2.89 -1.68 -2.49
C PHE A 74 2.94 -2.97 -3.31
N ARG A 75 4.08 -3.68 -3.31
CA ARG A 75 4.23 -4.93 -4.05
C ARG A 75 3.27 -6.02 -3.58
N VAL A 76 3.14 -6.21 -2.27
CA VAL A 76 2.21 -7.22 -1.72
C VAL A 76 0.76 -6.87 -2.07
N TRP A 77 0.37 -5.60 -1.98
CA TRP A 77 -0.96 -5.14 -2.38
C TRP A 77 -1.19 -5.32 -3.90
N ASP A 78 -0.21 -5.02 -4.75
CA ASP A 78 -0.31 -5.20 -6.19
C ASP A 78 -0.45 -6.68 -6.59
N ASP A 79 0.26 -7.57 -5.89
CA ASP A 79 0.15 -9.01 -6.09
C ASP A 79 -1.24 -9.52 -5.65
N GLN A 80 -1.74 -9.09 -4.49
CA GLN A 80 -3.01 -9.57 -3.94
C GLN A 80 -4.24 -9.09 -4.71
N ARG A 81 -4.26 -7.82 -5.16
CA ARG A 81 -5.38 -7.30 -5.94
C ARG A 81 -5.50 -7.95 -7.33
N ARG A 82 -4.39 -8.48 -7.86
CA ARG A 82 -4.33 -9.15 -9.18
C ARG A 82 -4.56 -10.65 -9.06
N ALA A 83 -4.43 -11.22 -7.87
CA ALA A 83 -4.74 -12.62 -7.64
C ALA A 83 -6.24 -12.85 -7.88
N PRO A 84 -6.63 -13.92 -8.60
CA PRO A 84 -8.03 -14.27 -8.73
C PRO A 84 -8.60 -14.55 -7.33
N GLN A 85 -9.68 -13.86 -6.96
CA GLN A 85 -10.46 -14.20 -5.77
C GLN A 85 -11.12 -15.56 -6.04
N SER A 86 -10.58 -16.62 -5.43
CA SER A 86 -11.12 -17.99 -5.49
C SER A 86 -12.35 -18.15 -4.62
#